data_AF-A0A7C9QV31-F1
#
_entry.id   AF-A0A7C9QV31-F1
#
_cell.length_a   1.000
_cell.length_b   1.000
_cell.length_c   1.000
_cell.angle_alpha   90.00
_cell.angle_beta   90.00
_cell.angle_gamma   90.00
#
_symmetry.space_group_name_H-M   'P 1'
#
loop_
_entity.id
_entity.type
_entity.pdbx_description
1 polymer ?
#
loop_
_entity_poly.entity_id
_entity_poly.type
_entity_poly.pdbx_seq_one_letter_code
_entity_poly.pdbx_strand_id
1 'polypeptide(L)'
;MSGAIKTQGTKLGIQSVTGAVSVEFDATAGTIERATGDWTTDYAVGMIVTTSDTDNPGPYIITALTSTVMTVAGQSKGHAGTSDFVGTADAVMTTDATPASFTITGYKPIGEVVDFDGPGGSASVGDATSLDSVAKEKIMGLPDEGQLSFNLIFVPGNPGQVAYRTARRTQAKTNFLLVLSDATDTKAATTAAFAGFALEFPISGAVDDKVSASAVIEITGEVDWSDEAA
;
A
#
# COMPACT_ATOMS: atom_id res chain seq x y z
N MET A 1 16.01 -22.62 13.71
CA MET A 1 15.82 -21.54 14.71
C MET A 1 14.81 -20.58 14.12
N SER A 2 13.68 -20.40 14.81
CA SER A 2 12.59 -19.43 14.59
C SER A 2 12.52 -18.79 13.19
N GLY A 3 11.76 -19.43 12.29
CA GLY A 3 11.13 -18.69 11.20
C GLY A 3 10.15 -17.72 11.86
N ALA A 4 10.53 -16.45 11.91
CA ALA A 4 9.64 -15.41 12.40
C ALA A 4 8.43 -15.37 11.47
N ILE A 5 7.30 -15.90 11.94
CA ILE A 5 5.99 -15.49 11.42
C ILE A 5 5.93 -13.98 11.64
N LYS A 6 6.17 -13.26 10.55
CA LYS A 6 6.08 -11.81 10.44
C LYS A 6 4.59 -11.46 10.54
N THR A 7 4.04 -11.44 11.77
CA THR A 7 2.73 -10.84 12.02
C THR A 7 2.85 -9.33 11.85
N GLN A 8 3.00 -8.90 10.61
CA GLN A 8 2.82 -7.52 10.23
C GLN A 8 1.30 -7.34 10.13
N GLY A 9 0.70 -6.79 11.18
CA GLY A 9 -0.70 -6.39 11.13
C GLY A 9 -0.95 -5.47 9.93
N THR A 10 -2.21 -5.38 9.50
CA THR A 10 -2.63 -4.57 8.36
C THR A 10 -1.99 -3.19 8.41
N LYS A 11 -1.33 -2.79 7.32
CA LYS A 11 -0.67 -1.49 7.22
C LYS A 11 -1.41 -0.60 6.26
N LEU A 12 -1.60 0.65 6.65
CA LEU A 12 -2.03 1.70 5.73
C LEU A 12 -0.85 2.65 5.52
N GLY A 13 -0.52 2.94 4.27
CA GLY A 13 0.56 3.84 3.88
C GLY A 13 0.05 5.02 3.07
N ILE A 14 0.68 6.18 3.22
CA ILE A 14 0.45 7.37 2.38
C ILE A 14 1.66 7.59 1.47
N GLN A 15 1.42 7.76 0.16
CA GLN A 15 2.48 7.92 -0.83
C GLN A 15 3.29 9.18 -0.53
N SER A 16 4.60 9.07 -0.61
CA SER A 16 5.52 10.18 -0.37
C SER A 16 6.53 10.41 -1.48
N VAL A 17 6.85 9.37 -2.25
CA VAL A 17 7.82 9.42 -3.34
C VAL A 17 7.43 8.46 -4.46
N THR A 18 7.67 8.83 -5.71
CA THR A 18 7.53 7.94 -6.88
C THR A 18 8.48 8.41 -7.96
N GLY A 19 9.14 7.47 -8.64
CA GLY A 19 10.06 7.80 -9.73
C GLY A 19 10.62 6.56 -10.43
N ALA A 20 10.84 6.68 -11.73
CA ALA A 20 11.54 5.67 -12.51
C ALA A 20 13.04 5.72 -12.21
N VAL A 21 13.61 4.59 -11.82
CA VAL A 21 15.03 4.44 -11.46
C VAL A 21 15.53 3.14 -12.08
N SER A 22 16.71 3.17 -12.69
CA SER A 22 17.39 1.95 -13.09
C SER A 22 17.92 1.22 -11.86
N VAL A 23 17.39 0.03 -11.60
CA VAL A 23 17.77 -0.78 -10.44
C VAL A 23 18.02 -2.24 -10.82
N GLU A 24 18.76 -2.93 -9.98
CA GLU A 24 18.96 -4.37 -9.99
C GLU A 24 18.40 -4.94 -8.68
N PHE A 25 17.75 -6.11 -8.76
CA PHE A 25 17.24 -6.80 -7.60
C PHE A 25 18.12 -8.00 -7.25
N ASP A 26 18.47 -8.15 -5.98
CA ASP A 26 19.16 -9.34 -5.46
C ASP A 26 18.28 -10.03 -4.41
N ALA A 27 17.79 -11.23 -4.77
CA ALA A 27 16.87 -12.02 -3.94
C ALA A 27 17.57 -12.64 -2.75
N THR A 28 18.87 -12.92 -2.91
CA THR A 28 19.68 -13.58 -1.91
C THR A 28 20.01 -12.61 -0.79
N ALA A 29 20.38 -11.38 -1.16
CA ALA A 29 20.65 -10.30 -0.21
C ALA A 29 19.39 -9.57 0.24
N GLY A 30 18.27 -9.67 -0.49
CA GLY A 30 17.05 -8.91 -0.24
C GLY A 30 17.27 -7.42 -0.49
N THR A 31 17.97 -7.07 -1.58
CA THR A 31 18.37 -5.69 -1.89
C THR A 31 17.84 -5.24 -3.24
N ILE A 32 17.60 -3.92 -3.33
CA ILE A 32 17.36 -3.18 -4.55
C ILE A 32 18.52 -2.20 -4.70
N GLU A 33 19.32 -2.37 -5.74
CA GLU A 33 20.56 -1.61 -5.95
C GLU A 33 20.42 -0.66 -7.14
N ARG A 34 20.87 0.58 -7.00
CA ARG A 34 20.99 1.55 -8.10
C ARG A 34 22.45 1.81 -8.41
N ALA A 35 22.79 1.93 -9.69
CA ALA A 35 24.16 2.25 -10.11
C ALA A 35 24.53 3.72 -9.84
N THR A 36 23.56 4.64 -9.88
CA THR A 36 23.76 6.07 -9.66
C THR A 36 22.57 6.70 -8.93
N GLY A 37 22.81 7.80 -8.21
CA GLY A 37 21.81 8.48 -7.38
C GLY A 37 21.93 8.12 -5.89
N ASP A 38 21.03 8.69 -5.08
CA ASP A 38 21.02 8.52 -3.63
C ASP A 38 19.61 8.12 -3.16
N TRP A 39 19.44 6.95 -2.54
CA TRP A 39 18.15 6.56 -1.98
C TRP A 39 17.79 7.38 -0.74
N THR A 40 18.78 7.85 0.03
CA THR A 40 18.60 8.43 1.36
C THR A 40 17.98 9.84 1.33
N THR A 41 17.91 10.47 0.16
CA THR A 41 17.23 11.76 -0.03
C THR A 41 15.72 11.64 0.10
N ASP A 42 15.17 10.55 -0.43
CA ASP A 42 13.74 10.41 -0.69
C ASP A 42 13.12 9.27 0.12
N TYR A 43 13.92 8.25 0.47
CA TYR A 43 13.47 7.05 1.18
C TYR A 43 14.08 6.98 2.58
N ALA A 44 13.40 6.26 3.47
CA ALA A 44 13.85 6.02 4.83
C ALA A 44 13.48 4.60 5.30
N VAL A 45 14.26 4.07 6.24
CA VAL A 45 13.96 2.79 6.91
C VAL A 45 12.55 2.83 7.51
N GLY A 46 11.81 1.74 7.33
CA GLY A 46 10.41 1.59 7.76
C GLY A 46 9.37 2.06 6.74
N MET A 47 9.76 2.71 5.63
CA MET A 47 8.83 2.96 4.52
C MET A 47 8.40 1.66 3.85
N ILE A 48 7.17 1.65 3.35
CA ILE A 48 6.66 0.61 2.45
C ILE A 48 7.04 1.01 1.02
N VAL A 49 7.54 0.09 0.22
CA VAL A 49 7.85 0.33 -1.20
C VAL A 49 7.15 -0.69 -2.08
N THR A 50 6.62 -0.22 -3.21
CA THR A 50 6.16 -1.05 -4.32
C THR A 50 6.99 -0.76 -5.56
N THR A 51 7.04 -1.71 -6.47
CA THR A 51 7.77 -1.57 -7.73
C THR A 51 6.83 -1.81 -8.91
N SER A 52 7.17 -1.28 -10.08
CA SER A 52 6.45 -1.58 -11.32
C SER A 52 6.82 -2.92 -11.95
N ASP A 53 7.70 -3.71 -11.31
CA ASP A 53 8.04 -5.05 -11.80
C ASP A 53 6.85 -5.99 -11.55
N THR A 54 6.44 -6.71 -12.59
CA THR A 54 5.35 -7.69 -12.50
C THR A 54 5.73 -8.91 -11.67
N ASP A 55 7.02 -9.26 -11.64
CA ASP A 55 7.52 -10.40 -10.86
C ASP A 55 7.79 -9.98 -9.40
N ASN A 56 8.18 -8.72 -9.19
CA ASN A 56 8.56 -8.18 -7.89
C ASN A 56 7.79 -6.91 -7.48
N PRO A 57 6.44 -6.92 -7.48
CA PRO A 57 5.65 -5.70 -7.27
C PRO A 57 5.71 -5.17 -5.83
N GLY A 58 6.16 -5.97 -4.86
CA GLY A 58 6.02 -5.71 -3.43
C GLY A 58 4.61 -6.03 -2.90
N PRO A 59 4.20 -5.49 -1.74
CA PRO A 59 4.89 -4.45 -0.96
C PRO A 59 6.08 -4.97 -0.16
N TYR A 60 7.16 -4.19 -0.14
CA TYR A 60 8.31 -4.41 0.73
C TYR A 60 8.44 -3.32 1.79
N ILE A 61 9.18 -3.60 2.85
CA ILE A 61 9.52 -2.64 3.89
C ILE A 61 11.02 -2.45 3.89
N ILE A 62 11.47 -1.19 3.85
CA ILE A 62 12.89 -0.87 3.93
C ILE A 62 13.40 -1.21 5.34
N THR A 63 14.35 -2.14 5.43
CA THR A 63 14.98 -2.55 6.70
C THR A 63 16.35 -1.91 6.90
N ALA A 64 17.05 -1.59 5.82
CA ALA A 64 18.28 -0.79 5.83
C ALA A 64 18.39 0.02 4.54
N LEU A 65 19.08 1.17 4.60
CA LEU A 65 19.21 2.07 3.47
C LEU A 65 20.59 2.72 3.45
N THR A 66 21.22 2.70 2.27
CA THR A 66 22.43 3.46 1.93
C THR A 66 22.17 4.28 0.67
N SER A 67 23.15 5.03 0.15
CA SER A 67 22.94 5.83 -1.05
C SER A 67 22.58 4.99 -2.28
N THR A 68 23.17 3.80 -2.43
CA THR A 68 22.99 2.94 -3.61
C THR A 68 22.23 1.65 -3.33
N VAL A 69 22.16 1.19 -2.09
CA VAL A 69 21.51 -0.07 -1.72
C VAL A 69 20.32 0.17 -0.79
N MET A 70 19.15 -0.34 -1.17
CA MET A 70 17.97 -0.44 -0.34
C MET A 70 17.77 -1.90 0.07
N THR A 71 17.98 -2.24 1.34
CA THR A 71 17.65 -3.56 1.88
C THR A 71 16.19 -3.59 2.27
N VAL A 72 15.48 -4.60 1.80
CA VAL A 72 14.04 -4.70 1.96
C VAL A 72 13.64 -6.04 2.59
N ALA A 73 12.54 -6.04 3.33
CA ALA A 73 11.86 -7.23 3.81
C ALA A 73 10.38 -7.15 3.47
N GLY A 74 9.84 -8.21 2.90
CA GLY A 74 8.46 -8.28 2.43
C GLY A 74 8.32 -9.49 1.53
N GLN A 75 7.12 -9.73 1.00
CA GLN A 75 6.90 -10.86 0.10
C GLN A 75 6.58 -10.32 -1.29
N SER A 76 7.34 -10.73 -2.31
CA SER A 76 6.91 -10.63 -3.70
C SER A 76 5.67 -11.49 -3.90
N LYS A 77 4.84 -11.21 -4.92
CA LYS A 77 3.86 -12.19 -5.40
C LYS A 77 4.65 -13.45 -5.74
N GLY A 78 4.55 -14.46 -4.88
CA GLY A 78 5.06 -15.80 -5.19
C GLY A 78 4.44 -16.20 -6.51
N HIS A 79 5.29 -16.53 -7.48
CA HIS A 79 4.90 -17.27 -8.66
C HIS A 79 3.96 -18.40 -8.20
N ALA A 80 2.77 -18.49 -8.79
CA ALA A 80 1.79 -19.48 -8.39
C ALA A 80 2.41 -20.89 -8.51
N GLY A 81 2.88 -21.48 -7.41
CA GLY A 81 3.35 -22.87 -7.43
C GLY A 81 4.50 -23.30 -6.53
N THR A 82 5.24 -22.43 -5.83
CA THR A 82 6.35 -22.89 -4.97
C THR A 82 6.25 -22.32 -3.55
N SER A 83 5.84 -23.19 -2.64
CA SER A 83 5.80 -22.95 -1.20
C SER A 83 7.16 -23.28 -0.58
N ASP A 84 8.24 -22.60 -0.96
CA ASP A 84 9.47 -22.74 -0.19
C ASP A 84 10.40 -21.54 -0.33
N PHE A 85 10.62 -20.85 0.79
CA PHE A 85 11.71 -19.88 0.94
C PHE A 85 13.05 -20.57 1.25
N VAL A 86 13.12 -21.91 1.18
CA VAL A 86 14.33 -22.70 1.42
C VAL A 86 14.81 -23.38 0.14
N GLY A 87 15.73 -22.70 -0.54
CA GLY A 87 16.88 -23.32 -1.20
C GLY A 87 16.62 -24.39 -2.26
N THR A 88 16.46 -23.95 -3.50
CA THR A 88 17.28 -24.36 -4.65
C THR A 88 16.87 -23.47 -5.81
N ALA A 89 17.73 -22.52 -6.20
CA ALA A 89 17.74 -21.84 -7.50
C ALA A 89 16.38 -21.77 -8.25
N ASP A 90 15.39 -21.19 -7.58
CA ASP A 90 14.31 -20.42 -8.18
C ASP A 90 14.14 -19.22 -7.25
N ALA A 91 15.12 -18.33 -7.36
CA ALA A 91 15.27 -17.17 -6.54
C ALA A 91 14.47 -16.06 -7.22
N VAL A 92 13.26 -15.78 -6.74
CA VAL A 92 12.35 -14.74 -7.26
C VAL A 92 12.77 -13.36 -6.72
N MET A 93 14.02 -13.01 -7.07
CA MET A 93 14.54 -11.73 -7.57
C MET A 93 15.84 -12.00 -8.40
N THR A 94 15.90 -13.12 -9.11
CA THR A 94 16.99 -13.47 -10.04
C THR A 94 16.24 -13.81 -11.32
N THR A 95 16.24 -13.00 -12.36
CA THR A 95 17.40 -12.39 -13.01
C THR A 95 16.88 -11.26 -13.90
N ASP A 96 16.81 -10.05 -13.36
CA ASP A 96 17.10 -8.88 -14.19
C ASP A 96 18.50 -8.41 -13.80
N ALA A 97 19.50 -9.25 -14.09
CA ALA A 97 20.92 -8.95 -13.89
C ALA A 97 21.41 -7.82 -14.83
N THR A 98 20.47 -7.12 -15.46
CA THR A 98 20.65 -5.90 -16.21
C THR A 98 19.90 -4.79 -15.49
N PRO A 99 20.51 -3.62 -15.23
CA PRO A 99 19.80 -2.49 -14.69
C PRO A 99 18.61 -2.13 -15.59
N ALA A 100 17.40 -2.41 -15.15
CA ALA A 100 16.18 -2.04 -15.86
C ALA A 100 15.50 -0.87 -15.14
N SER A 101 14.84 -0.03 -15.92
CA SER A 101 14.15 1.15 -15.40
C SER A 101 12.82 0.73 -14.79
N PHE A 102 12.75 0.70 -13.46
CA PHE A 102 11.54 0.41 -12.71
C PHE A 102 11.02 1.65 -12.00
N THR A 103 9.70 1.78 -11.87
CA THR A 103 9.11 2.81 -11.00
C THR A 103 9.07 2.31 -9.58
N ILE A 104 9.79 2.98 -8.67
CA ILE A 104 9.77 2.67 -7.24
C ILE A 104 8.88 3.70 -6.54
N THR A 105 7.85 3.22 -5.86
CA THR A 105 6.91 4.07 -5.12
C THR A 105 7.04 3.83 -3.62
N GLY A 106 7.27 4.89 -2.85
CA GLY A 106 7.46 4.82 -1.40
C GLY A 106 6.31 5.44 -0.62
N TYR A 107 5.82 4.70 0.37
CA TYR A 107 4.74 5.06 1.28
C TYR A 107 5.25 5.16 2.72
N LYS A 108 4.83 6.21 3.44
CA LYS A 108 5.04 6.33 4.88
C LYS A 108 3.93 5.56 5.59
N PRO A 109 4.23 4.51 6.39
CA PRO A 109 3.19 3.79 7.11
C PRO A 109 2.55 4.70 8.16
N ILE A 110 1.23 4.69 8.20
CA ILE A 110 0.42 5.28 9.26
C ILE A 110 0.51 4.32 10.45
N GLY A 111 1.16 4.77 11.52
CA GLY A 111 1.41 3.92 12.69
C GLY A 111 0.15 3.68 13.53
N GLU A 112 0.15 2.54 14.24
CA GLU A 112 -0.82 2.14 15.26
C GLU A 112 -2.29 2.13 14.80
N VAL A 113 -2.55 1.67 13.58
CA VAL A 113 -3.92 1.40 13.12
C VAL A 113 -4.50 0.23 13.92
N VAL A 114 -5.67 0.44 14.51
CA VAL A 114 -6.37 -0.51 15.38
C VAL A 114 -7.41 -1.31 14.60
N ASP A 115 -8.15 -0.62 13.73
CA ASP A 115 -9.20 -1.18 12.90
C ASP A 115 -9.42 -0.29 11.67
N PHE A 116 -10.07 -0.84 10.65
CA PHE A 116 -10.47 -0.15 9.44
C PHE A 116 -11.79 -0.71 8.91
N ASP A 117 -12.52 0.10 8.15
CA ASP A 117 -13.75 -0.25 7.45
C ASP A 117 -13.78 0.41 6.07
N GLY A 118 -14.20 -0.34 5.04
CA GLY A 118 -14.11 0.01 3.61
C GLY A 118 -12.92 -0.66 2.89
N PRO A 119 -12.72 -0.43 1.58
CA PRO A 119 -13.59 0.24 0.60
C PRO A 119 -14.96 -0.43 0.47
N GLY A 120 -16.04 0.35 0.45
CA GLY A 120 -17.42 -0.15 0.52
C GLY A 120 -18.33 0.46 -0.55
N GLY A 121 -17.75 0.79 -1.70
CA GLY A 121 -18.38 1.54 -2.77
C GLY A 121 -19.68 0.96 -3.31
N SER A 122 -20.49 1.83 -3.92
CA SER A 122 -21.71 1.40 -4.62
C SER A 122 -21.94 2.23 -5.88
N ALA A 123 -22.49 1.59 -6.92
CA ALA A 123 -22.91 2.29 -8.12
C ALA A 123 -24.31 2.88 -7.94
N SER A 124 -24.48 4.13 -8.36
CA SER A 124 -25.81 4.77 -8.39
C SER A 124 -26.70 4.08 -9.42
N VAL A 125 -28.00 3.92 -9.11
CA VAL A 125 -28.98 3.33 -10.03
C VAL A 125 -29.95 4.42 -10.50
N GLY A 126 -29.76 4.88 -11.73
CA GLY A 126 -30.64 5.81 -12.41
C GLY A 126 -31.91 5.12 -12.94
N ASP A 127 -33.02 5.84 -12.94
CA ASP A 127 -34.30 5.41 -13.52
C ASP A 127 -34.51 6.18 -14.83
N ALA A 128 -34.72 5.45 -15.92
CA ALA A 128 -34.96 6.02 -17.26
C ALA A 128 -36.32 5.61 -17.85
N THR A 129 -37.24 5.18 -16.99
CA THR A 129 -38.54 4.62 -17.41
C THR A 129 -39.37 5.68 -18.15
N SER A 130 -39.85 5.33 -19.35
CA SER A 130 -40.78 6.14 -20.13
C SER A 130 -42.24 5.74 -19.90
N LEU A 131 -43.20 6.57 -20.33
CA LEU A 131 -44.64 6.23 -20.24
C LEU A 131 -45.05 5.05 -21.12
N ASP A 132 -44.24 4.72 -22.13
CA ASP A 132 -44.44 3.57 -23.02
C ASP A 132 -43.75 2.30 -22.49
N SER A 133 -42.95 2.41 -21.41
CA SER A 133 -42.19 1.30 -20.87
C SER A 133 -43.11 0.34 -20.08
N VAL A 134 -43.12 -0.94 -20.46
CA VAL A 134 -43.93 -1.99 -19.82
C VAL A 134 -43.32 -2.49 -18.51
N ALA A 135 -42.03 -2.21 -18.29
CA ALA A 135 -41.29 -2.53 -17.07
C ALA A 135 -40.32 -1.40 -16.73
N LYS A 136 -39.85 -1.38 -15.49
CA LYS A 136 -38.91 -0.37 -14.99
C LYS A 136 -37.55 -0.52 -15.66
N GLU A 137 -37.03 0.58 -16.22
CA GLU A 137 -35.74 0.62 -16.89
C GLU A 137 -34.70 1.28 -15.99
N LYS A 138 -33.57 0.59 -15.79
CA LYS A 138 -32.49 1.02 -14.90
C LYS A 138 -31.22 1.28 -15.69
N ILE A 139 -30.53 2.38 -15.41
CA ILE A 139 -29.20 2.69 -15.93
C ILE A 139 -28.24 2.73 -14.75
N MET A 140 -27.15 1.95 -14.82
CA MET A 140 -26.10 1.97 -13.81
C MET A 140 -25.20 3.19 -14.01
N GLY A 141 -25.03 3.99 -12.98
CA GLY A 141 -24.04 5.07 -12.93
C GLY A 141 -22.63 4.52 -12.71
N LEU A 142 -21.64 5.43 -12.72
CA LEU A 142 -20.27 5.05 -12.39
C LEU A 142 -20.19 4.53 -10.95
N PRO A 143 -19.39 3.49 -10.69
CA PRO A 143 -19.13 3.04 -9.33
C PRO A 143 -18.39 4.15 -8.57
N ASP A 144 -18.90 4.46 -7.39
CA ASP A 144 -18.20 5.27 -6.40
C ASP A 144 -17.63 4.32 -5.36
N GLU A 145 -16.32 4.27 -5.22
CA GLU A 145 -15.59 3.39 -4.30
C GLU A 145 -15.79 3.80 -2.82
N GLY A 146 -16.41 4.96 -2.59
CA GLY A 146 -16.86 5.41 -1.28
C GLY A 146 -15.71 5.86 -0.39
N GLN A 147 -15.73 5.43 0.87
CA GLN A 147 -14.79 5.89 1.89
C GLN A 147 -14.04 4.72 2.53
N LEU A 148 -12.81 4.99 2.95
CA LEU A 148 -12.07 4.16 3.90
C LEU A 148 -12.00 4.91 5.25
N SER A 149 -12.55 4.31 6.29
CA SER A 149 -12.44 4.81 7.66
C SER A 149 -11.53 3.92 8.50
N PHE A 150 -10.76 4.50 9.41
CA PHE A 150 -9.88 3.73 10.29
C PHE A 150 -9.62 4.45 11.61
N ASN A 151 -9.47 3.65 12.67
CA ASN A 151 -9.11 4.13 14.00
C ASN A 151 -7.65 3.79 14.31
N LEU A 152 -6.97 4.68 15.03
CA LEU A 152 -5.56 4.53 15.36
C LEU A 152 -5.20 5.12 16.73
N ILE A 153 -4.04 4.72 17.26
CA ILE A 153 -3.43 5.38 18.42
C ILE A 153 -2.58 6.55 17.92
N PHE A 154 -2.81 7.74 18.47
CA PHE A 154 -2.04 8.91 18.10
C PHE A 154 -0.59 8.78 18.60
N VAL A 155 0.35 8.82 17.66
CA VAL A 155 1.78 8.77 17.95
C VAL A 155 2.43 10.08 17.50
N PRO A 156 2.82 10.96 18.44
CA PRO A 156 3.52 12.20 18.12
C PRO A 156 4.77 11.92 17.29
N GLY A 157 4.92 12.63 16.16
CA GLY A 157 6.08 12.48 15.28
C GLY A 157 6.06 11.27 14.34
N ASN A 158 5.03 10.41 14.37
CA ASN A 158 4.90 9.35 13.37
C ASN A 158 4.78 9.97 11.96
N PRO A 159 5.69 9.62 11.02
CA PRO A 159 5.77 10.29 9.72
C PRO A 159 4.53 10.09 8.86
N GLY A 160 3.87 8.92 8.93
CA GLY A 160 2.62 8.65 8.21
C GLY A 160 1.45 9.48 8.76
N GLN A 161 1.30 9.55 10.09
CA GLN A 161 0.26 10.37 10.71
C GLN A 161 0.48 11.87 10.45
N VAL A 162 1.73 12.34 10.42
CA VAL A 162 2.08 13.73 10.04
C VAL A 162 1.74 14.01 8.58
N ALA A 163 2.07 13.08 7.68
CA ALA A 163 1.77 13.19 6.26
C ALA A 163 0.25 13.20 6.02
N TYR A 164 -0.51 12.35 6.70
CA TYR A 164 -1.98 12.33 6.64
C TYR A 164 -2.59 13.68 7.08
N ARG A 165 -2.19 14.22 8.23
CA ARG A 165 -2.66 15.55 8.70
C ARG A 165 -2.27 16.67 7.74
N THR A 166 -1.13 16.55 7.08
CA THR A 166 -0.68 17.51 6.06
C THR A 166 -1.57 17.43 4.83
N ALA A 167 -1.81 16.22 4.29
CA ALA A 167 -2.70 15.99 3.16
C ALA A 167 -4.13 16.51 3.43
N ARG A 168 -4.65 16.30 4.64
CA ARG A 168 -5.94 16.86 5.09
C ARG A 168 -5.94 18.38 5.02
N ARG A 169 -4.91 19.03 5.58
CA ARG A 169 -4.80 20.49 5.63
C ARG A 169 -4.65 21.12 4.24
N THR A 170 -3.92 20.46 3.34
CA THR A 170 -3.71 20.95 1.97
C THR A 170 -4.82 20.55 1.01
N GLN A 171 -5.75 19.68 1.44
CA GLN A 171 -6.82 19.12 0.60
C GLN A 171 -6.27 18.50 -0.70
N ALA A 172 -5.07 17.92 -0.62
CA ALA A 172 -4.37 17.41 -1.78
C ALA A 172 -4.83 15.99 -2.10
N LYS A 173 -5.11 15.73 -3.39
CA LYS A 173 -5.31 14.35 -3.87
C LYS A 173 -4.02 13.57 -3.63
N THR A 174 -4.10 12.51 -2.83
CA THR A 174 -2.94 11.72 -2.40
C THR A 174 -3.21 10.24 -2.65
N ASN A 175 -2.19 9.48 -3.01
CA ASN A 175 -2.29 8.03 -3.17
C ASN A 175 -2.05 7.33 -1.82
N PHE A 176 -2.84 6.29 -1.56
CA PHE A 176 -2.80 5.47 -0.37
C PHE A 176 -2.63 4.00 -0.76
N LEU A 177 -2.05 3.23 0.15
CA LEU A 177 -1.85 1.79 0.00
C LEU A 177 -2.30 1.09 1.28
N LEU A 178 -3.34 0.27 1.19
CA LEU A 178 -3.75 -0.65 2.24
C LEU A 178 -3.10 -2.02 1.98
N VAL A 179 -2.44 -2.58 2.99
CA VAL A 179 -1.77 -3.88 2.95
C VAL A 179 -2.39 -4.76 4.03
N LEU A 180 -3.14 -5.78 3.64
CA LEU A 180 -3.79 -6.70 4.57
C LEU A 180 -2.78 -7.68 5.20
N SER A 181 -3.12 -8.21 6.38
CA SER A 181 -2.28 -9.17 7.10
C SER A 181 -2.50 -10.63 6.67
N ASP A 182 -3.01 -10.88 5.46
CA ASP A 182 -3.32 -12.21 4.94
C ASP A 182 -2.14 -12.88 4.23
N ALA A 183 -0.94 -12.30 4.33
CA ALA A 183 0.27 -12.91 3.80
C ALA A 183 0.55 -14.26 4.47
N THR A 184 0.91 -15.24 3.65
CA THR A 184 1.41 -16.56 4.09
C THR A 184 2.78 -16.80 3.46
N ASP A 185 3.48 -17.86 3.86
CA ASP A 185 4.78 -18.21 3.25
C ASP A 185 4.69 -18.49 1.74
N THR A 186 3.47 -18.61 1.20
CA THR A 186 3.19 -19.01 -0.19
C THR A 186 2.39 -17.95 -0.96
N LYS A 187 1.97 -16.87 -0.31
CA LYS A 187 1.11 -15.83 -0.90
C LYS A 187 1.49 -14.46 -0.33
N ALA A 188 1.71 -13.49 -1.22
CA ALA A 188 1.87 -12.09 -0.83
C ALA A 188 0.60 -11.56 -0.12
N ALA A 189 0.79 -10.52 0.69
CA ALA A 189 -0.32 -9.77 1.28
C ALA A 189 -1.22 -9.21 0.19
N THR A 190 -2.53 -9.31 0.38
CA THR A 190 -3.49 -8.60 -0.46
C THR A 190 -3.36 -7.10 -0.21
N THR A 191 -3.28 -6.34 -1.29
CA THR A 191 -3.16 -4.88 -1.26
C THR A 191 -4.27 -4.21 -2.03
N ALA A 192 -4.66 -3.02 -1.56
CA ALA A 192 -5.56 -2.10 -2.25
C ALA A 192 -4.84 -0.76 -2.42
N ALA A 193 -4.54 -0.37 -3.65
CA ALA A 193 -3.96 0.92 -4.00
C ALA A 193 -5.04 1.85 -4.55
N PHE A 194 -5.14 3.07 -4.02
CA PHE A 194 -6.17 4.01 -4.43
C PHE A 194 -5.76 5.45 -4.20
N ALA A 195 -6.38 6.38 -4.93
CA ALA A 195 -6.23 7.81 -4.69
C ALA A 195 -7.39 8.33 -3.84
N GLY A 196 -7.15 9.35 -3.02
CA GLY A 196 -8.19 9.90 -2.16
C GLY A 196 -7.86 11.24 -1.54
N PHE A 197 -8.82 11.75 -0.76
CA PHE A 197 -8.69 12.95 0.05
C PHE A 197 -8.85 12.61 1.52
N ALA A 198 -7.89 13.04 2.35
CA ALA A 198 -8.03 12.94 3.79
C ALA A 198 -9.05 13.97 4.29
N LEU A 199 -10.16 13.50 4.88
CA LEU A 199 -11.27 14.35 5.32
C LEU A 199 -11.07 14.82 6.77
N GLU A 200 -10.85 13.89 7.68
CA GLU A 200 -10.83 14.17 9.11
C GLU A 200 -9.69 13.47 9.85
N PHE A 201 -9.30 14.06 10.99
CA PHE A 201 -8.34 13.48 11.92
C PHE A 201 -8.61 14.03 13.32
N PRO A 202 -9.78 13.74 13.93
CA PRO A 202 -10.02 14.11 15.32
C PRO A 202 -9.11 13.31 16.25
N ILE A 203 -8.72 13.92 17.36
CA ILE A 203 -7.89 13.30 18.40
C ILE A 203 -8.67 13.39 19.70
N SER A 204 -8.78 12.29 20.42
CA SER A 204 -9.46 12.19 21.71
C SER A 204 -8.58 11.46 22.73
N GLY A 205 -8.80 11.74 24.01
CA GLY A 205 -8.09 11.09 25.11
C GLY A 205 -8.80 11.33 26.42
N ALA A 206 -8.61 10.43 27.38
CA ALA A 206 -9.16 10.49 28.73
C ALA A 206 -8.08 10.17 29.77
N VAL A 207 -8.38 10.43 31.06
CA VAL A 207 -7.51 10.01 32.17
C VAL A 207 -7.46 8.48 32.18
N ASP A 208 -6.25 7.92 32.34
CA ASP A 208 -5.98 6.48 32.30
C ASP A 208 -6.35 5.77 30.98
N ASP A 209 -6.40 6.51 29.86
CA ASP A 209 -6.65 5.95 28.53
C ASP A 209 -5.59 6.37 27.50
N LYS A 210 -5.52 5.64 26.38
CA LYS A 210 -4.66 5.95 25.25
C LYS A 210 -5.20 7.16 24.48
N VAL A 211 -4.30 7.93 23.86
CA VAL A 211 -4.71 8.98 22.93
C VAL A 211 -5.12 8.32 21.62
N SER A 212 -6.40 8.40 21.30
CA SER A 212 -6.98 7.80 20.10
C SER A 212 -7.19 8.85 19.02
N ALA A 213 -7.15 8.43 17.76
CA ALA A 213 -7.53 9.25 16.61
C ALA A 213 -8.34 8.41 15.64
N SER A 214 -9.30 9.04 14.96
CA SER A 214 -10.00 8.44 13.82
C SER A 214 -9.61 9.19 12.55
N ALA A 215 -9.72 8.54 11.40
CA ALA A 215 -9.38 9.12 10.12
C ALA A 215 -10.30 8.56 9.03
N VAL A 216 -10.67 9.41 8.07
CA VAL A 216 -11.53 9.05 6.95
C VAL A 216 -10.93 9.55 5.65
N ILE A 217 -10.85 8.67 4.67
CA ILE A 217 -10.39 8.97 3.32
C ILE A 217 -11.58 8.84 2.38
N GLU A 218 -11.90 9.92 1.67
CA GLU A 218 -12.78 9.87 0.50
C GLU A 218 -11.97 9.30 -0.66
N ILE A 219 -12.37 8.13 -1.18
CA ILE A 219 -11.70 7.51 -2.31
C ILE A 219 -12.14 8.22 -3.59
N THR A 220 -11.22 8.42 -4.52
CA THR A 220 -11.51 9.00 -5.83
C THR A 220 -10.86 8.19 -6.94
N GLY A 221 -11.69 7.76 -7.89
CA GLY A 221 -11.28 6.82 -8.93
C GLY A 221 -11.40 5.39 -8.45
N GLU A 222 -10.69 4.51 -9.12
CA GLU A 222 -10.70 3.06 -8.91
C GLU A 222 -9.81 2.65 -7.72
N VAL A 223 -10.18 1.55 -7.07
CA VAL A 223 -9.35 0.83 -6.10
C VAL A 223 -8.72 -0.35 -6.82
N ASP A 224 -7.39 -0.36 -6.92
CA ASP A 224 -6.63 -1.44 -7.54
C ASP A 224 -6.32 -2.53 -6.50
N TRP A 225 -7.04 -3.65 -6.59
CA TRP A 225 -6.88 -4.83 -5.74
C TRP A 225 -5.92 -5.82 -6.34
N SER A 226 -4.84 -6.15 -5.63
CA SER A 226 -3.80 -7.05 -6.13
C SER A 226 -4.25 -8.51 -6.33
N ASP A 227 -5.36 -8.93 -5.71
CA ASP A 227 -5.92 -10.27 -5.81
C ASP A 227 -7.00 -10.40 -6.90
N GLU A 228 -7.52 -9.28 -7.40
CA GLU A 228 -8.36 -9.26 -8.58
C GLU A 228 -7.45 -9.32 -9.83
N ALA A 229 -7.71 -10.29 -10.71
CA ALA A 229 -6.98 -10.35 -11.98
C ALA A 229 -7.50 -9.24 -12.89
N ALA A 230 -6.61 -8.39 -13.39
CA ALA A 230 -6.92 -7.43 -14.45
C ALA A 230 -7.44 -8.11 -15.73
#